data_AF-F9T819-F1
#
_entry.id   AF-F9T819-F1
#
_cell.length_a   1.000
_cell.length_b   1.000
_cell.length_c   1.000
_cell.angle_alpha   90.00
_cell.angle_beta   90.00
_cell.angle_gamma   90.00
#
_symmetry.space_group_name_H-M   'P 1'
#
loop_
_entity.id
_entity.type
_entity.pdbx_description
1 polymer ?
#
loop_
_entity_poly.entity_id
_entity_poly.type
_entity_poly.pdbx_seq_one_letter_code
_entity_poly.pdbx_strand_id
1 'polypeptide(L)'
;MNSNLSIGDLLYRSKLLVEHAGIYLGKGRVLHNSPDGNVEICALEEYANGKPIKVVLSHLCDEKKNELFNQAEQLIKKARKYGVLDNNCEHLASTVLHGKPSSEQLQGAGLGAVAGLLLSHYNQSKNSLLYILAGGLIGCMAVNAARKYDCVV
;
A
#
# COMPACT_ATOMS: atom_id res chain seq x y z
N MET A 1 2.46 -15.43 -18.40
CA MET A 1 3.30 -14.66 -17.47
C MET A 1 3.54 -15.55 -16.26
N ASN A 2 4.68 -16.26 -16.22
CA ASN A 2 4.99 -17.26 -15.18
C ASN A 2 5.99 -16.67 -14.17
N SER A 3 5.56 -15.64 -13.48
CA SER A 3 6.24 -15.23 -12.26
C SER A 3 5.60 -16.00 -11.12
N ASN A 4 6.39 -16.73 -10.32
CA ASN A 4 5.95 -17.60 -9.23
C ASN A 4 5.35 -16.78 -8.07
N LEU A 5 4.23 -16.10 -8.29
CA LEU A 5 3.46 -15.47 -7.23
C LEU A 5 2.92 -16.55 -6.29
N SER A 6 3.17 -16.37 -5.01
CA SER A 6 2.70 -17.24 -3.93
C SER A 6 1.63 -16.54 -3.11
N ILE A 7 0.72 -17.33 -2.54
CA ILE A 7 -0.32 -16.78 -1.66
C ILE A 7 0.34 -16.00 -0.52
N GLY A 8 -0.09 -14.76 -0.35
CA GLY A 8 0.45 -13.83 0.65
C GLY A 8 1.46 -12.83 0.11
N ASP A 9 1.97 -13.02 -1.12
CA ASP A 9 2.91 -12.05 -1.68
C ASP A 9 2.27 -10.67 -1.79
N LEU A 10 3.05 -9.68 -1.36
CA LEU A 10 2.63 -8.29 -1.32
C LEU A 10 2.95 -7.65 -2.67
N LEU A 11 1.91 -7.13 -3.30
CA LEU A 11 1.95 -6.56 -4.63
C LEU A 11 1.89 -5.04 -4.53
N TYR A 12 2.65 -4.38 -5.40
CA TYR A 12 2.61 -2.95 -5.59
C TYR A 12 2.49 -2.61 -7.06
N ARG A 13 1.61 -1.66 -7.36
CA ARG A 13 1.46 -1.07 -8.68
C ARG A 13 1.45 0.45 -8.57
N SER A 14 2.25 1.13 -9.39
CA SER A 14 2.30 2.58 -9.41
C SER A 14 0.97 3.23 -9.83
N LYS A 15 0.44 4.10 -8.98
CA LYS A 15 -0.77 4.91 -9.20
C LYS A 15 -0.41 6.39 -9.00
N LEU A 16 -0.12 7.08 -10.09
CA LEU A 16 0.38 8.46 -10.08
C LEU A 16 1.68 8.56 -9.25
N LEU A 17 1.64 9.24 -8.10
CA LEU A 17 2.79 9.48 -7.22
C LEU A 17 2.85 8.51 -6.03
N VAL A 18 1.90 7.59 -5.94
CA VAL A 18 1.82 6.58 -4.87
C VAL A 18 1.90 5.17 -5.42
N GLU A 19 2.15 4.22 -4.55
CA GLU A 19 2.06 2.79 -4.83
C GLU A 19 0.74 2.25 -4.29
N HIS A 20 0.00 1.54 -5.12
CA HIS A 20 -1.22 0.84 -4.71
C HIS A 20 -0.85 -0.55 -4.23
N ALA A 21 -1.13 -0.88 -2.97
CA ALA A 21 -0.81 -2.18 -2.39
C ALA A 21 -1.96 -3.19 -2.60
N GLY A 22 -1.60 -4.47 -2.74
CA GLY A 22 -2.54 -5.60 -2.79
C GLY A 22 -1.86 -6.88 -2.33
N ILE A 23 -2.64 -7.93 -2.05
CA ILE A 23 -2.12 -9.24 -1.64
C ILE A 23 -2.57 -10.29 -2.63
N TYR A 24 -1.62 -11.11 -3.11
CA TYR A 24 -1.96 -12.22 -3.98
C TYR A 24 -2.65 -13.36 -3.19
N LEU A 25 -3.83 -13.77 -3.66
CA LEU A 25 -4.65 -14.83 -3.07
C LEU A 25 -4.57 -16.17 -3.82
N GLY A 26 -3.63 -16.29 -4.77
CA GLY A 26 -3.55 -17.44 -5.65
C GLY A 26 -4.61 -17.43 -6.75
N LYS A 27 -4.34 -18.21 -7.82
CA LYS A 27 -5.23 -18.37 -8.98
C LYS A 27 -5.59 -17.03 -9.66
N GLY A 28 -4.61 -16.11 -9.77
CA GLY A 28 -4.83 -14.83 -10.44
C GLY A 28 -5.76 -13.87 -9.68
N ARG A 29 -5.90 -14.01 -8.36
CA ARG A 29 -6.78 -13.14 -7.54
C ARG A 29 -5.97 -12.25 -6.62
N VAL A 30 -6.41 -11.02 -6.44
CA VAL A 30 -5.76 -10.03 -5.58
C VAL A 30 -6.78 -9.43 -4.63
N LEU A 31 -6.47 -9.45 -3.33
CA LEU A 31 -7.17 -8.67 -2.32
C LEU A 31 -6.58 -7.26 -2.28
N HIS A 32 -7.40 -6.22 -2.37
CA HIS A 32 -6.95 -4.85 -2.16
C HIS A 32 -8.04 -3.96 -1.57
N ASN A 33 -7.65 -2.75 -1.15
CA ASN A 33 -8.57 -1.72 -0.68
C ASN A 33 -8.44 -0.51 -1.61
N SER A 34 -9.53 -0.13 -2.28
CA SER A 34 -9.55 0.98 -3.25
C SER A 34 -10.59 2.04 -2.86
N PRO A 35 -10.42 3.31 -3.28
CA PRO A 35 -11.47 4.33 -3.12
C PRO A 35 -12.78 3.95 -3.83
N ASP A 36 -12.71 3.18 -4.91
CA ASP A 36 -13.84 2.90 -5.80
C ASP A 36 -14.65 1.69 -5.35
N GLY A 37 -14.00 0.68 -4.74
CA GLY A 37 -14.62 -0.59 -4.34
C GLY A 37 -14.45 -0.96 -2.86
N ASN A 38 -13.74 -0.15 -2.07
CA ASN A 38 -13.30 -0.50 -0.71
C ASN A 38 -12.51 -1.82 -0.70
N VAL A 39 -12.65 -2.63 0.34
CA VAL A 39 -11.98 -3.94 0.45
C VAL A 39 -12.66 -4.95 -0.45
N GLU A 40 -11.97 -5.38 -1.51
CA GLU A 40 -12.50 -6.27 -2.53
C GLU A 40 -11.44 -7.25 -3.06
N ILE A 41 -11.91 -8.25 -3.81
CA ILE A 41 -11.06 -9.19 -4.55
C ILE A 41 -11.32 -8.99 -6.03
N CYS A 42 -10.25 -8.77 -6.80
CA CYS A 42 -10.32 -8.64 -8.25
C CYS A 42 -9.34 -9.59 -8.95
N ALA A 43 -9.41 -9.64 -10.28
CA ALA A 43 -8.43 -10.35 -11.10
C ALA A 43 -7.05 -9.65 -11.05
N LEU A 44 -5.98 -10.43 -11.16
CA LEU A 44 -4.60 -9.91 -11.16
C LEU A 44 -4.39 -8.91 -12.30
N GLU A 45 -4.98 -9.17 -13.46
CA GLU A 45 -4.91 -8.32 -14.64
C GLU A 45 -5.64 -6.98 -14.43
N GLU A 46 -6.79 -7.02 -13.75
CA GLU A 46 -7.56 -5.83 -13.36
C GLU A 46 -6.78 -5.01 -12.32
N TYR A 47 -6.23 -5.67 -11.31
CA TYR A 47 -5.32 -5.05 -10.36
C TYR A 47 -4.11 -4.44 -11.05
N ALA A 48 -3.52 -5.11 -12.05
CA ALA A 48 -2.37 -4.61 -12.81
C ALA A 48 -2.71 -3.36 -13.61
N ASN A 49 -3.91 -3.30 -14.21
CA ASN A 49 -4.35 -2.19 -15.06
C ASN A 49 -3.29 -1.78 -16.11
N GLY A 50 -2.73 -2.78 -16.79
CA GLY A 50 -1.71 -2.59 -17.83
C GLY A 50 -0.34 -2.12 -17.33
N LYS A 51 -0.09 -2.13 -16.01
CA LYS A 51 1.20 -1.72 -15.42
C LYS A 51 1.93 -2.92 -14.83
N PRO A 52 3.29 -2.88 -14.80
CA PRO A 52 4.08 -3.89 -14.10
C PRO A 52 3.70 -3.96 -12.61
N ILE A 53 3.71 -5.17 -12.06
CA ILE A 53 3.48 -5.39 -10.63
C ILE A 53 4.83 -5.66 -9.98
N LYS A 54 5.14 -4.90 -8.92
CA LYS A 54 6.34 -5.06 -8.12
C LYS A 54 6.01 -5.90 -6.89
N VAL A 55 6.79 -6.94 -6.63
CA VAL A 55 6.44 -7.99 -5.68
C VAL A 55 7.42 -7.98 -4.50
N VAL A 56 6.88 -8.15 -3.30
CA VAL A 56 7.61 -8.48 -2.07
C VAL A 56 7.17 -9.85 -1.60
N LEU A 57 8.10 -10.81 -1.54
CA LEU A 57 7.83 -12.20 -1.23
C LEU A 57 7.53 -12.37 0.26
N SER A 58 6.44 -13.07 0.56
CA SER A 58 5.96 -13.26 1.94
C SER A 58 6.46 -14.55 2.60
N HIS A 59 6.77 -15.57 1.79
CA HIS A 59 7.20 -16.90 2.24
C HIS A 59 6.33 -17.51 3.36
N LEU A 60 5.00 -17.31 3.31
CA LEU A 60 4.09 -17.82 4.33
C LEU A 60 4.05 -19.35 4.39
N CYS A 61 4.01 -19.90 5.60
CA CYS A 61 3.67 -21.31 5.83
C CYS A 61 2.16 -21.57 5.59
N ASP A 62 1.76 -22.84 5.47
CA ASP A 62 0.38 -23.19 5.11
C ASP A 62 -0.64 -22.79 6.18
N GLU A 63 -0.27 -22.84 7.46
CA GLU A 63 -1.10 -22.35 8.56
C GLU A 63 -1.38 -20.85 8.41
N LYS A 64 -0.36 -20.07 8.03
CA LYS A 64 -0.49 -18.62 7.82
C LYS A 64 -1.29 -18.26 6.58
N LYS A 65 -1.24 -19.09 5.53
CA LYS A 65 -2.11 -18.92 4.35
C LYS A 65 -3.59 -19.10 4.71
N ASN A 66 -3.91 -20.07 5.56
CA ASN A 66 -5.28 -20.26 6.03
C ASN A 66 -5.77 -19.09 6.90
N GLU A 67 -4.91 -18.59 7.81
CA GLU A 67 -5.21 -17.40 8.60
C GLU A 67 -5.46 -16.17 7.71
N LEU A 68 -4.64 -15.99 6.67
CA LEU A 68 -4.78 -14.92 5.70
C LEU A 68 -6.15 -14.94 5.02
N PHE A 69 -6.64 -16.11 4.57
CA PHE A 69 -7.97 -16.20 3.95
C PHE A 69 -9.09 -15.84 4.92
N ASN A 70 -9.02 -16.31 6.17
CA ASN A 70 -10.00 -15.97 7.20
C ASN A 70 -10.01 -14.45 7.49
N GLN A 71 -8.83 -13.83 7.57
CA GLN A 71 -8.72 -12.39 7.78
C GLN A 71 -9.24 -11.59 6.59
N ALA A 72 -8.92 -12.02 5.36
CA ALA A 72 -9.43 -11.40 4.14
C ALA A 72 -10.97 -11.41 4.11
N GLU A 73 -11.59 -12.57 4.40
CA GLU A 73 -13.04 -12.71 4.43
C GLU A 73 -13.68 -11.80 5.49
N GLN A 74 -13.10 -11.73 6.70
CA GLN A 74 -13.60 -10.85 7.76
C GLN A 74 -13.51 -9.37 7.38
N LEU A 75 -12.44 -8.94 6.71
CA LEU A 75 -12.25 -7.54 6.32
C LEU A 75 -13.20 -7.13 5.18
N ILE A 76 -13.46 -8.02 4.22
CA ILE A 76 -14.49 -7.82 3.19
C ILE A 76 -15.87 -7.68 3.86
N LYS A 77 -16.23 -8.57 4.79
CA LYS A 77 -17.51 -8.51 5.51
C LYS A 77 -17.68 -7.24 6.34
N LYS A 78 -16.60 -6.71 6.92
CA LYS A 78 -16.65 -5.43 7.66
C LYS A 78 -16.99 -4.24 6.76
N ALA A 79 -16.72 -4.34 5.45
CA ALA A 79 -17.05 -3.33 4.45
C ALA A 79 -16.68 -1.89 4.88
N ARG A 80 -15.55 -1.71 5.57
CA ARG A 80 -15.10 -0.38 6.00
C ARG A 80 -14.77 0.45 4.77
N LYS A 81 -15.25 1.70 4.78
CA LYS A 81 -14.95 2.67 3.73
C LYS A 81 -13.46 2.95 3.65
N TYR A 82 -12.97 3.14 2.43
CA TYR A 82 -11.59 3.55 2.20
C TYR A 82 -11.29 4.88 2.91
N GLY A 83 -10.14 4.95 3.57
CA GLY A 83 -9.65 6.15 4.25
C GLY A 83 -8.14 6.26 4.10
N VAL A 84 -7.66 7.38 3.52
CA VAL A 84 -6.23 7.59 3.23
C VAL A 84 -5.36 7.48 4.50
N LEU A 85 -5.89 7.93 5.65
CA LEU A 85 -5.15 8.04 6.90
C LEU A 85 -5.24 6.80 7.81
N ASP A 86 -6.27 5.97 7.67
CA ASP A 86 -6.62 4.96 8.68
C ASP A 86 -7.10 3.61 8.10
N ASN A 87 -7.52 3.57 6.82
CA ASN A 87 -8.00 2.37 6.14
C ASN A 87 -7.69 2.44 4.64
N ASN A 88 -6.41 2.47 4.30
CA ASN A 88 -5.93 2.54 2.91
C ASN A 88 -5.46 1.15 2.44
N CYS A 89 -4.81 1.09 1.28
CA CYS A 89 -4.32 -0.17 0.72
C CYS A 89 -3.21 -0.83 1.55
N GLU A 90 -2.25 -0.05 2.07
CA GLU A 90 -1.17 -0.59 2.93
C GLU A 90 -1.71 -1.02 4.29
N HIS A 91 -2.64 -0.27 4.88
CA HIS A 91 -3.30 -0.64 6.13
C HIS A 91 -4.01 -1.99 6.02
N LEU A 92 -4.73 -2.22 4.93
CA LEU A 92 -5.33 -3.52 4.64
C LEU A 92 -4.23 -4.59 4.56
N ALA A 93 -3.22 -4.37 3.73
CA ALA A 93 -2.19 -5.36 3.47
C ALA A 93 -1.42 -5.78 4.73
N SER A 94 -1.00 -4.81 5.54
CA SER A 94 -0.28 -5.08 6.78
C SER A 94 -1.17 -5.70 7.86
N THR A 95 -2.46 -5.37 7.88
CA THR A 95 -3.42 -6.02 8.79
C THR A 95 -3.53 -7.51 8.46
N VAL A 96 -3.63 -7.85 7.17
CA VAL A 96 -3.76 -9.24 6.72
C VAL A 96 -2.46 -10.03 6.89
N LEU A 97 -1.30 -9.41 6.67
CA LEU A 97 -0.02 -10.10 6.75
C LEU A 97 0.58 -10.14 8.16
N HIS A 98 0.29 -9.13 8.98
CA HIS A 98 0.98 -8.90 10.26
C HIS A 98 0.04 -8.65 11.44
N GLY A 99 -1.28 -8.66 11.22
CA GLY A 99 -2.29 -8.44 12.26
C GLY A 99 -2.43 -6.99 12.74
N LYS A 100 -1.65 -6.05 12.18
CA LYS A 100 -1.69 -4.62 12.59
C LYS A 100 -1.68 -3.67 11.38
N PRO A 101 -2.52 -2.62 11.35
CA PRO A 101 -2.52 -1.63 10.28
C PRO A 101 -1.26 -0.76 10.36
N SER A 102 -0.58 -0.59 9.22
CA SER A 102 0.58 0.28 9.01
C SER A 102 0.62 0.73 7.55
N SER A 103 1.11 1.95 7.30
CA SER A 103 1.32 2.49 5.96
C SER A 103 2.64 3.24 5.92
N GLU A 104 3.63 2.69 5.21
CA GLU A 104 4.95 3.32 5.09
C GLU A 104 4.85 4.61 4.26
N GLN A 105 3.96 4.66 3.26
CA GLN A 105 3.72 5.87 2.49
C GLN A 105 3.18 7.00 3.36
N LEU A 106 2.25 6.69 4.27
CA LEU A 106 1.71 7.67 5.19
C LEU A 106 2.73 8.13 6.23
N GLN A 107 3.57 7.22 6.73
CA GLN A 107 4.69 7.57 7.62
C GLN A 107 5.69 8.50 6.91
N GLY A 108 6.08 8.17 5.67
CA GLY A 108 6.92 9.01 4.84
C GLY A 108 6.31 10.39 4.59
N ALA A 109 5.01 10.44 4.28
CA ALA A 109 4.29 11.69 4.11
C ALA A 109 4.26 12.53 5.41
N GLY A 110 4.05 11.90 6.56
CA GLY A 110 4.08 12.58 7.86
C GLY A 110 5.45 13.18 8.16
N LEU A 111 6.53 12.42 7.99
CA LEU A 111 7.89 12.90 8.20
C LEU A 111 8.26 14.03 7.23
N GLY A 112 7.92 13.88 5.96
CA GLY A 112 8.13 14.91 4.95
C GLY A 112 7.37 16.20 5.25
N ALA A 113 6.12 16.09 5.72
CA ALA A 113 5.31 17.24 6.12
C ALA A 113 5.93 18.01 7.31
N VAL A 114 6.46 17.29 8.30
CA VAL A 114 7.19 17.90 9.43
C VAL A 114 8.46 18.60 8.94
N ALA A 115 9.25 17.98 8.06
CA ALA A 115 10.44 18.61 7.48
C ALA A 115 10.07 19.88 6.68
N GLY A 116 8.99 19.83 5.91
CA GLY A 116 8.44 20.98 5.20
C GLY A 116 8.07 22.12 6.15
N LEU A 117 7.39 21.82 7.26
CA LEU A 117 7.06 22.83 8.28
C LEU A 117 8.33 23.48 8.85
N LEU A 118 9.34 22.69 9.22
CA LEU A 118 10.61 23.21 9.73
C LEU A 118 11.32 24.11 8.71
N LEU A 119 11.33 23.71 7.43
CA LEU A 119 11.88 24.53 6.35
C LEU A 119 11.10 25.84 6.14
N SER A 120 9.77 25.81 6.27
CA SER A 120 8.96 27.03 6.18
C SER A 120 9.31 28.01 7.30
N HIS A 121 9.45 27.51 8.53
CA HIS A 121 9.84 28.31 9.69
C HIS A 121 11.25 28.88 9.53
N TYR A 122 12.22 28.07 9.08
CA TYR A 122 13.59 28.52 8.83
C TYR A 122 13.64 29.65 7.78
N ASN A 123 12.86 29.53 6.71
CA ASN A 123 12.80 30.53 5.63
C ASN A 123 11.84 31.70 5.94
N GLN A 124 11.24 31.76 7.13
CA GLN A 124 10.23 32.77 7.51
C GLN A 124 9.10 32.93 6.47
N SER A 125 8.76 31.84 5.79
CA SER A 125 7.76 31.83 4.73
C SER A 125 6.36 32.00 5.31
N LYS A 126 5.53 32.81 4.66
CA LYS A 126 4.09 32.94 5.01
C LYS A 126 3.26 31.76 4.48
N ASN A 127 3.83 30.91 3.63
CA ASN A 127 3.14 29.83 2.93
C ASN A 127 3.42 28.45 3.54
N SER A 128 3.32 28.31 4.87
CA SER A 128 3.63 27.05 5.56
C SER A 128 2.85 25.85 5.04
N LEU A 129 1.60 26.05 4.62
CA LEU A 129 0.79 24.97 4.03
C LEU A 129 1.43 24.39 2.77
N LEU A 130 1.99 25.22 1.88
CA LEU A 130 2.63 24.75 0.66
C LEU A 130 3.85 23.88 0.98
N TYR A 131 4.67 24.30 1.95
CA TYR A 131 5.85 23.55 2.37
C TYR A 131 5.47 22.22 3.03
N ILE A 132 4.43 22.20 3.87
CA ILE A 132 3.89 20.98 4.48
C ILE A 132 3.44 20.00 3.39
N LEU A 133 2.63 20.46 2.43
CA LEU A 133 2.10 19.61 1.36
C LEU A 133 3.20 19.09 0.44
N ALA A 134 4.13 19.96 0.03
CA ALA A 134 5.27 19.59 -0.80
C ALA A 134 6.19 18.60 -0.07
N GLY A 135 6.50 18.87 1.20
CA GLY A 135 7.29 17.99 2.04
C GLY A 135 6.63 16.62 2.19
N GLY A 136 5.33 16.58 2.47
CA GLY A 136 4.60 15.32 2.58
C GLY A 136 4.57 14.52 1.28
N LEU A 137 4.38 15.19 0.14
CA LEU A 137 4.44 14.53 -1.16
C LEU A 137 5.84 13.94 -1.44
N ILE A 138 6.90 14.72 -1.20
CA ILE A 138 8.29 14.29 -1.36
C ILE A 138 8.60 13.11 -0.45
N GLY A 139 8.19 13.16 0.82
CA GLY A 139 8.39 12.08 1.79
C GLY A 139 7.71 10.78 1.37
N CYS A 140 6.47 10.86 0.86
CA CYS A 140 5.78 9.70 0.30
C CYS A 140 6.52 9.12 -0.92
N MET A 141 6.90 9.96 -1.87
CA MET A 141 7.63 9.55 -3.07
C MET A 141 9.01 8.94 -2.73
N ALA A 142 9.71 9.49 -1.74
CA ALA A 142 11.00 8.98 -1.29
C ALA A 142 10.89 7.56 -0.73
N VAL A 143 9.86 7.28 0.08
CA VAL A 143 9.58 5.91 0.57
C VAL A 143 9.32 4.96 -0.60
N ASN A 144 8.50 5.38 -1.57
CA ASN A 144 8.21 4.55 -2.75
C ASN A 144 9.44 4.28 -3.62
N ALA A 145 10.33 5.27 -3.76
CA ALA A 145 11.57 5.13 -4.51
C ALA A 145 12.62 4.26 -3.78
N ALA A 146 12.64 4.31 -2.45
CA ALA A 146 13.57 3.53 -1.62
C ALA A 146 13.08 2.09 -1.33
N ARG A 147 11.81 1.79 -1.65
CA ARG A 147 11.23 0.46 -1.40
C ARG A 147 11.98 -0.61 -2.20
N LYS A 148 12.34 -1.68 -1.52
CA LYS A 148 12.94 -2.87 -2.14
C LYS A 148 11.85 -3.83 -2.60
N TYR A 149 12.03 -4.37 -3.78
CA TYR A 149 11.15 -5.37 -4.38
C TYR A 149 12.01 -6.57 -4.75
N ASP A 150 11.46 -7.77 -4.54
CA ASP A 150 12.16 -9.02 -4.85
C ASP A 150 12.10 -9.33 -6.35
N CYS A 151 10.98 -8.99 -7.01
CA CYS A 151 10.84 -9.11 -8.46
C CYS A 151 9.77 -8.18 -9.04
N VAL A 152 9.71 -8.11 -10.37
CA VAL A 152 8.70 -7.38 -11.13
C VAL A 152 8.06 -8.32 -12.15
N VAL A 153 6.73 -8.27 -12.27
CA VAL A 153 5.92 -9.23 -13.03
C VAL A 153 4.93 -8.52 -13.95
#